data_AF-A0A821S6X6-F1
#
_entry.id   AF-A0A821S6X6-F1
#
_cell.length_a   1.000
_cell.length_b   1.000
_cell.length_c   1.000
_cell.angle_alpha   90.00
_cell.angle_beta   90.00
_cell.angle_gamma   90.00
#
_symmetry.space_group_name_H-M   'P 1'
#
loop_
_entity.id
_entity.type
_entity.pdbx_description
1 polymer ?
#
loop_
_entity_poly.entity_id
_entity_poly.type
_entity_poly.pdbx_seq_one_letter_code
_entity_poly.pdbx_strand_id
1 'polypeptide(L)'
;MEYVLVRKKCYESNEKLRKEVTDRGGAKYSKVAELAFRQCLSAHFFVQDVDGTLLRFNKENSSNGCMGTVDVTYPGAPFFLYFNPDLLKAQLAPVFIYTESTHWKLPFAPHDLGAYPQENGQVYGGAEDSEENQMPVEEYGNMIILTVAIYNRVVYAKVDWTVWTTCLAETKEDFQALVNPLYDFLNVSESRVPFTDLYDTKIGRQVAFKARSVVVGVYLPLLMPCSSSDIHT
;
A
#
# COMPACT_ATOMS: atom_id res chain seq x y z
N MET A 1 -31.63 -10.55 -20.36
CA MET A 1 -31.47 -9.09 -20.53
C MET A 1 -30.20 -8.58 -19.85
N GLU A 2 -29.92 -9.02 -18.61
CA GLU A 2 -28.70 -8.67 -17.85
C GLU A 2 -27.39 -9.13 -18.51
N TYR A 3 -27.32 -10.37 -19.01
CA TYR A 3 -26.12 -10.91 -19.68
C TYR A 3 -25.62 -10.05 -20.86
N VAL A 4 -26.53 -9.56 -21.70
CA VAL A 4 -26.19 -8.74 -22.88
C VAL A 4 -25.57 -7.42 -22.44
N LEU A 5 -26.11 -6.81 -21.39
CA LEU A 5 -25.59 -5.56 -20.82
C LEU A 5 -24.22 -5.76 -20.18
N VAL A 6 -24.04 -6.82 -19.39
CA VAL A 6 -22.75 -7.17 -18.77
C VAL A 6 -21.70 -7.44 -19.85
N ARG A 7 -22.03 -8.25 -20.85
CA ARG A 7 -21.13 -8.56 -21.96
C ARG A 7 -20.70 -7.31 -22.73
N LYS A 8 -21.63 -6.39 -23.00
CA LYS A 8 -21.33 -5.10 -23.63
C LYS A 8 -20.34 -4.29 -22.79
N LYS A 9 -20.60 -4.12 -21.49
CA LYS A 9 -19.69 -3.42 -20.56
C LYS A 9 -18.30 -4.05 -20.54
N CYS A 10 -18.20 -5.38 -20.49
CA CYS A 10 -16.92 -6.08 -20.52
C CYS A 10 -16.10 -5.75 -21.78
N TYR A 11 -16.72 -5.75 -22.96
CA TYR A 11 -16.01 -5.39 -24.19
C TYR A 11 -15.57 -3.93 -24.20
N GLU A 12 -16.44 -3.00 -23.79
CA GLU A 12 -16.13 -1.57 -23.72
C GLU A 12 -14.97 -1.28 -22.75
N SER A 13 -15.01 -1.85 -21.54
CA SER A 13 -13.92 -1.72 -20.56
C SER A 13 -12.63 -2.33 -21.06
N ASN A 14 -12.70 -3.49 -21.73
CA ASN A 14 -11.52 -4.18 -22.23
C ASN A 14 -10.86 -3.42 -23.40
N GLU A 15 -11.64 -2.84 -24.32
CA GLU A 15 -11.10 -1.98 -25.39
C GLU A 15 -10.48 -0.71 -24.82
N LYS A 16 -11.14 -0.06 -23.86
CA LYS A 16 -10.59 1.12 -23.19
C LYS A 16 -9.24 0.82 -22.54
N LEU A 17 -9.18 -0.24 -21.73
CA LEU A 17 -7.94 -0.63 -21.06
C LEU A 17 -6.85 -0.98 -22.06
N ARG A 18 -7.16 -1.79 -23.09
CA ARG A 18 -6.22 -2.16 -24.15
C ARG A 18 -5.62 -0.94 -24.84
N LYS A 19 -6.46 0.07 -25.14
CA LYS A 19 -5.99 1.32 -25.72
C LYS A 19 -5.00 2.02 -24.76
N GLU A 20 -5.36 2.17 -23.49
CA GLU A 20 -4.49 2.84 -22.50
C GLU A 20 -3.14 2.15 -22.32
N VAL A 21 -3.10 0.81 -22.22
CA VAL A 21 -1.81 0.10 -22.13
C VAL A 21 -1.05 0.11 -23.45
N THR A 22 -1.72 0.05 -24.60
CA THR A 22 -1.06 0.17 -25.91
C THR A 22 -0.43 1.55 -26.09
N ASP A 23 -1.12 2.62 -25.71
CA ASP A 23 -0.60 3.99 -25.81
C ASP A 23 0.64 4.19 -24.92
N ARG A 24 0.72 3.48 -23.79
CA ARG A 24 1.84 3.57 -22.83
C ARG A 24 3.07 2.74 -23.21
N GLY A 25 2.89 1.54 -23.77
CA GLY A 25 4.00 0.59 -23.97
C GLY A 25 3.99 -0.17 -25.30
N GLY A 26 3.08 0.18 -26.21
CA GLY A 26 2.92 -0.46 -27.51
C GLY A 26 2.23 -1.83 -27.45
N ALA A 27 2.06 -2.43 -28.64
CA ALA A 27 1.26 -3.63 -28.82
C ALA A 27 1.77 -4.86 -28.03
N LYS A 28 3.10 -5.03 -27.92
CA LYS A 28 3.68 -6.16 -27.16
C LYS A 28 3.40 -6.04 -25.67
N TYR A 29 3.59 -4.86 -25.08
CA TYR A 29 3.27 -4.59 -23.69
C TYR A 29 1.78 -4.77 -23.39
N SER A 30 0.90 -4.31 -24.28
CA SER A 30 -0.55 -4.50 -24.15
C SER A 30 -0.92 -5.98 -24.05
N LYS A 31 -0.27 -6.88 -24.80
CA LYS A 31 -0.55 -8.32 -24.73
C LYS A 31 -0.14 -8.94 -23.41
N VAL A 32 1.01 -8.53 -22.87
CA VAL A 32 1.45 -8.97 -21.53
C VAL A 32 0.50 -8.46 -20.45
N ALA A 33 0.12 -7.18 -20.51
CA ALA A 33 -0.81 -6.57 -19.55
C ALA A 33 -2.22 -7.22 -19.59
N GLU A 34 -2.73 -7.55 -20.78
CA GLU A 34 -4.01 -8.26 -20.93
C GLU A 34 -3.99 -9.65 -20.28
N LEU A 35 -2.87 -10.37 -20.39
CA LEU A 35 -2.71 -11.68 -19.75
C LEU A 35 -2.61 -11.54 -18.22
N ALA A 36 -1.76 -10.62 -17.75
CA ALA A 36 -1.57 -10.33 -16.33
C ALA A 36 -2.86 -9.87 -15.66
N PHE A 37 -3.68 -9.05 -16.33
CA PHE A 37 -4.99 -8.62 -15.85
C PHE A 37 -5.89 -9.82 -15.50
N ARG A 38 -5.95 -10.80 -16.41
CA ARG A 38 -6.80 -11.99 -16.25
C ARG A 38 -6.29 -12.88 -15.14
N GLN A 39 -4.98 -13.14 -15.11
CA GLN A 39 -4.35 -13.96 -14.09
C GLN A 39 -4.52 -13.34 -12.70
N CYS A 40 -4.22 -12.05 -12.57
CA CYS A 40 -4.38 -11.30 -11.33
C CYS A 40 -5.81 -11.41 -10.82
N LEU A 41 -6.83 -11.06 -11.61
CA LEU A 41 -8.22 -11.15 -11.14
C LEU A 41 -8.66 -12.57 -10.79
N SER A 42 -8.26 -13.59 -11.58
CA SER A 42 -8.66 -14.98 -11.33
C SER A 42 -8.05 -15.60 -10.07
N ALA A 43 -6.90 -15.09 -9.63
CA ALA A 43 -6.19 -15.60 -8.46
C ALA A 43 -6.78 -15.10 -7.13
N HIS A 44 -7.91 -14.41 -7.15
CA HIS A 44 -8.51 -13.84 -5.95
C HIS A 44 -9.98 -14.18 -5.82
N PHE A 45 -10.44 -14.17 -4.58
CA PHE A 45 -11.83 -14.41 -4.22
C PHE A 45 -12.26 -13.46 -3.10
N PHE A 46 -13.57 -13.28 -2.99
CA PHE A 46 -14.19 -12.43 -1.98
C PHE A 46 -14.83 -13.29 -0.90
N VAL A 47 -14.74 -12.82 0.33
CA VAL A 47 -15.44 -13.36 1.49
C VAL A 47 -16.12 -12.18 2.18
N GLN A 48 -17.30 -12.44 2.76
CA GLN A 48 -17.96 -11.48 3.63
C GLN A 48 -17.82 -11.99 5.06
N ASP A 49 -17.30 -11.14 5.93
CA ASP A 49 -17.19 -11.44 7.36
C ASP A 49 -18.57 -11.33 8.04
N VAL A 50 -18.69 -11.82 9.27
CA VAL A 50 -19.93 -11.88 10.06
C VAL A 50 -20.60 -10.52 10.27
N ASP A 51 -19.82 -9.44 10.30
CA ASP A 51 -20.28 -8.07 10.44
C ASP A 51 -20.60 -7.39 9.10
N GLY A 52 -20.43 -8.11 7.99
CA GLY A 52 -20.63 -7.63 6.63
C GLY A 52 -19.38 -7.03 5.98
N THR A 53 -18.24 -6.99 6.67
CA THR A 53 -16.96 -6.50 6.13
C THR A 53 -16.55 -7.30 4.90
N LEU A 54 -16.13 -6.59 3.84
CA LEU A 54 -15.62 -7.23 2.63
C LEU A 54 -14.16 -7.62 2.83
N LEU A 55 -13.89 -8.92 2.79
CA LEU A 55 -12.56 -9.49 2.79
C LEU A 55 -12.22 -10.01 1.39
N ARG A 56 -10.95 -9.93 1.03
CA ARG A 56 -10.47 -10.40 -0.27
C ARG A 56 -9.13 -11.07 -0.11
N PHE A 57 -8.99 -12.25 -0.68
CA PHE A 57 -7.77 -13.04 -0.56
C PHE A 57 -7.21 -13.30 -1.96
N ASN A 58 -5.89 -13.15 -2.10
CA ASN A 58 -5.16 -13.80 -3.17
C ASN A 58 -4.92 -15.27 -2.79
N LYS A 59 -4.69 -16.10 -3.81
CA LYS A 59 -4.25 -17.47 -3.66
C LYS A 59 -2.96 -17.67 -4.46
N GLU A 60 -1.96 -18.21 -3.81
CA GLU A 60 -0.80 -18.78 -4.46
C GLU A 60 -1.21 -19.97 -5.34
N ASN A 61 -0.98 -19.89 -6.64
CA ASN A 61 -1.52 -20.88 -7.59
C ASN A 61 -0.65 -22.13 -7.74
N SER A 62 0.67 -21.97 -7.85
CA SER A 62 1.59 -23.07 -8.20
C SER A 62 2.73 -23.27 -7.18
N SER A 63 2.61 -22.70 -5.98
CA SER A 63 3.53 -22.88 -4.85
C SER A 63 2.84 -23.69 -3.75
N ASN A 64 2.55 -23.11 -2.58
CA ASN A 64 2.02 -23.83 -1.43
C ASN A 64 0.49 -23.74 -1.29
N GLY A 65 -0.18 -23.03 -2.19
CA GLY A 65 -1.62 -22.83 -2.09
C GLY A 65 -2.02 -21.87 -0.95
N CYS A 66 -1.07 -21.13 -0.39
CA CYS A 66 -1.31 -20.15 0.64
C CYS A 66 -2.29 -19.07 0.17
N MET A 67 -3.05 -18.51 1.10
CA MET A 67 -4.00 -17.44 0.86
C MET A 67 -3.74 -16.23 1.75
N GLY A 68 -4.07 -15.05 1.24
CA GLY A 68 -3.74 -13.81 1.92
C GLY A 68 -2.24 -13.54 1.97
N THR A 69 -1.46 -14.09 1.03
CA THR A 69 0.00 -13.97 1.05
C THR A 69 0.44 -12.52 0.80
N VAL A 70 1.26 -11.98 1.68
CA VAL A 70 1.69 -10.57 1.68
C VAL A 70 2.65 -10.28 0.52
N ASP A 71 3.67 -11.12 0.29
CA ASP A 71 4.62 -10.98 -0.82
C ASP A 71 4.01 -11.15 -2.22
N VAL A 72 2.83 -11.78 -2.34
CA VAL A 72 2.03 -11.83 -3.57
C VAL A 72 1.09 -10.61 -3.65
N THR A 73 0.59 -10.12 -2.51
CA THR A 73 -0.26 -8.92 -2.45
C THR A 73 0.53 -7.69 -2.87
N TYR A 74 1.79 -7.57 -2.45
CA TYR A 74 2.68 -6.46 -2.78
C TYR A 74 2.83 -6.18 -4.29
N PRO A 75 3.29 -7.12 -5.13
CA PRO A 75 3.41 -6.92 -6.57
C PRO A 75 2.04 -6.82 -7.26
N GLY A 76 0.96 -7.35 -6.64
CA GLY A 76 -0.41 -7.20 -7.12
C GLY A 76 -1.01 -5.81 -6.85
N ALA A 77 -0.51 -5.06 -5.87
CA ALA A 77 -1.10 -3.82 -5.40
C ALA A 77 -1.30 -2.73 -6.46
N PRO A 78 -0.35 -2.47 -7.40
CA PRO A 78 -0.54 -1.45 -8.43
C PRO A 78 -1.81 -1.64 -9.26
N PHE A 79 -2.20 -2.91 -9.50
CA PHE A 79 -3.43 -3.24 -10.20
C PHE A 79 -4.67 -2.75 -9.43
N PHE A 80 -4.77 -3.12 -8.15
CA PHE A 80 -5.93 -2.76 -7.32
C PHE A 80 -5.98 -1.27 -7.04
N LEU A 81 -4.83 -0.64 -6.83
CA LEU A 81 -4.76 0.82 -6.70
C LEU A 81 -5.27 1.49 -7.98
N TYR A 82 -4.89 1.02 -9.17
CA TYR A 82 -5.37 1.59 -10.43
C TYR A 82 -6.91 1.47 -10.59
N PHE A 83 -7.50 0.32 -10.29
CA PHE A 83 -8.95 0.09 -10.49
C PHE A 83 -9.83 0.59 -9.35
N ASN A 84 -9.54 0.19 -8.11
CA ASN A 84 -10.26 0.60 -6.92
C ASN A 84 -9.44 0.29 -5.65
N PRO A 85 -8.94 1.32 -4.92
CA PRO A 85 -8.12 1.11 -3.72
C PRO A 85 -8.86 0.38 -2.60
N ASP A 86 -10.20 0.37 -2.57
CA ASP A 86 -10.96 -0.40 -1.59
C ASP A 86 -10.77 -1.92 -1.77
N LEU A 87 -10.42 -2.38 -2.97
CA LEU A 87 -10.04 -3.79 -3.20
C LEU A 87 -8.70 -4.13 -2.56
N LEU A 88 -7.77 -3.18 -2.46
CA LEU A 88 -6.51 -3.38 -1.74
C LEU A 88 -6.74 -3.31 -0.23
N LYS A 89 -7.59 -2.40 0.26
CA LYS A 89 -8.01 -2.39 1.66
C LYS A 89 -8.62 -3.73 2.09
N ALA A 90 -9.51 -4.29 1.26
CA ALA A 90 -10.11 -5.60 1.51
C ALA A 90 -9.09 -6.75 1.54
N GLN A 91 -7.92 -6.58 0.91
CA GLN A 91 -6.82 -7.55 0.96
C GLN A 91 -5.95 -7.42 2.21
N LEU A 92 -5.72 -6.20 2.69
CA LEU A 92 -4.93 -6.01 3.90
C LEU A 92 -5.74 -6.23 5.18
N ALA A 93 -7.05 -6.01 5.14
CA ALA A 93 -7.94 -6.20 6.29
C ALA A 93 -7.76 -7.56 7.00
N PRO A 94 -7.80 -8.73 6.32
CA PRO A 94 -7.62 -10.00 7.00
C PRO A 94 -6.22 -10.18 7.59
N VAL A 95 -5.18 -9.61 6.96
CA VAL A 95 -3.81 -9.61 7.52
C VAL A 95 -3.76 -8.82 8.83
N PHE A 96 -4.37 -7.64 8.87
CA PHE A 96 -4.45 -6.84 10.11
C PHE A 96 -5.22 -7.55 11.21
N ILE A 97 -6.39 -8.13 10.89
CA ILE A 97 -7.20 -8.91 11.84
C ILE A 97 -6.38 -10.06 12.42
N TYR A 98 -5.67 -10.80 11.58
CA TYR A 98 -4.83 -11.91 12.02
C TYR A 98 -3.67 -11.45 12.91
N THR A 99 -3.01 -10.33 12.59
CA THR A 99 -1.94 -9.76 13.44
C THR A 99 -2.43 -9.18 14.76
N GLU A 100 -3.68 -8.73 14.84
CA GLU A 100 -4.30 -8.26 16.09
C GLU A 100 -4.83 -9.42 16.95
N SER A 101 -4.90 -10.63 16.38
CA SER A 101 -5.39 -11.82 17.07
C SER A 101 -4.37 -12.37 18.07
N THR A 102 -4.81 -13.30 18.92
CA THR A 102 -3.92 -14.02 19.83
C THR A 102 -3.16 -15.19 19.18
N HIS A 103 -3.45 -15.47 17.90
CA HIS A 103 -2.81 -16.53 17.13
C HIS A 103 -1.41 -16.11 16.69
N TRP A 104 -1.30 -14.95 16.03
CA TRP A 104 -0.01 -14.43 15.58
C TRP A 104 0.74 -13.72 16.71
N LYS A 105 1.88 -14.28 17.13
CA LYS A 105 2.65 -13.79 18.30
C LYS A 105 3.99 -13.16 17.94
N LEU A 106 4.40 -13.25 16.68
CA LEU A 106 5.71 -12.80 16.22
C LEU A 106 5.70 -11.28 15.95
N PRO A 107 6.82 -10.57 16.17
CA PRO A 107 6.87 -9.10 16.13
C PRO A 107 7.00 -8.53 14.71
N PHE A 108 6.48 -9.22 13.69
CA PHE A 108 6.53 -8.84 12.28
C PHE A 108 5.29 -9.35 11.54
N ALA A 109 5.10 -8.92 10.29
CA ALA A 109 3.93 -9.32 9.50
C ALA A 109 4.02 -10.82 9.10
N PRO A 110 2.90 -11.55 9.12
CA PRO A 110 2.85 -12.93 8.63
C PRO A 110 3.02 -12.95 7.11
N HIS A 111 3.58 -14.05 6.60
CA HIS A 111 3.67 -14.36 5.18
C HIS A 111 2.29 -14.62 4.58
N ASP A 112 1.50 -15.51 5.21
CA ASP A 112 0.16 -15.91 4.75
C ASP A 112 -0.80 -16.12 5.93
N LEU A 113 -2.06 -16.39 5.60
CA LEU A 113 -3.14 -16.58 6.57
C LEU A 113 -3.62 -18.05 6.64
N GLY A 114 -2.93 -18.94 5.92
CA GLY A 114 -3.27 -20.35 5.80
C GLY A 114 -3.26 -20.87 4.36
N ALA A 115 -3.56 -22.16 4.22
CA ALA A 115 -3.62 -22.83 2.94
C ALA A 115 -5.06 -22.92 2.43
N TYR A 116 -5.32 -22.43 1.22
CA TYR A 116 -6.65 -22.45 0.61
C TYR A 116 -7.25 -23.88 0.63
N PRO A 117 -8.51 -24.06 1.06
CA PRO A 117 -9.51 -23.02 1.35
C PRO A 117 -9.61 -22.61 2.84
N GLN A 118 -8.61 -22.94 3.66
CA GLN A 118 -8.65 -22.73 5.11
C GLN A 118 -7.76 -21.55 5.52
N GLU A 119 -8.38 -20.59 6.20
CA GLU A 119 -7.70 -19.52 6.91
C GLU A 119 -7.62 -19.89 8.40
N ASN A 120 -6.64 -20.71 8.76
CA ASN A 120 -6.48 -21.24 10.12
C ASN A 120 -5.09 -20.99 10.70
N GLY A 121 -4.38 -20.00 10.15
CA GLY A 121 -3.05 -19.60 10.58
C GLY A 121 -1.99 -19.92 9.53
N GLN A 122 -0.88 -19.20 9.60
CA GLN A 122 0.19 -19.27 8.62
C GLN A 122 0.75 -20.70 8.50
N VAL A 123 0.97 -21.15 7.27
CA VAL A 123 1.60 -22.46 6.99
C VAL A 123 3.03 -22.37 6.49
N TYR A 124 3.46 -21.20 6.02
CA TYR A 124 4.83 -20.98 5.56
C TYR A 124 5.85 -20.96 6.71
N GLY A 125 7.08 -21.37 6.41
CA GLY A 125 8.20 -21.35 7.35
C GLY A 125 7.92 -22.11 8.65
N GLY A 126 8.25 -21.48 9.77
CA GLY A 126 8.01 -21.96 11.13
C GLY A 126 6.56 -21.83 11.62
N ALA A 127 5.61 -21.56 10.72
CA ALA A 127 4.20 -21.31 11.04
C ALA A 127 4.06 -20.23 12.13
N GLU A 128 3.21 -20.44 13.13
CA GLU A 128 3.02 -19.55 14.28
C GLU A 128 4.03 -19.82 15.42
N ASP A 129 4.79 -20.91 15.34
CA ASP A 129 5.55 -21.46 16.46
C ASP A 129 7.00 -21.01 16.50
N SER A 130 7.57 -20.59 15.36
CA SER A 130 8.98 -20.19 15.29
C SER A 130 9.28 -19.11 14.25
N GLU A 131 10.39 -18.41 14.44
CA GLU A 131 10.91 -17.41 13.50
C GLU A 131 11.65 -18.03 12.28
N GLU A 132 11.65 -19.35 12.14
CA GLU A 132 12.37 -20.04 11.08
C GLU A 132 11.74 -19.74 9.70
N ASN A 133 12.55 -19.26 8.75
CA ASN A 133 12.14 -19.01 7.36
C ASN A 133 10.88 -18.12 7.21
N GLN A 134 10.73 -17.09 8.05
CA GLN A 134 9.54 -16.22 8.08
C GLN A 134 9.56 -15.01 7.13
N MET A 135 10.69 -14.75 6.45
CA MET A 135 10.88 -13.56 5.58
C MET A 135 10.50 -12.21 6.26
N PRO A 136 10.86 -11.97 7.54
CA PRO A 136 10.29 -10.89 8.34
C PRO A 136 10.57 -9.47 7.78
N VAL A 137 11.73 -9.27 7.17
CA VAL A 137 12.11 -7.98 6.54
C VAL A 137 11.25 -7.68 5.32
N GLU A 138 10.99 -8.70 4.50
CA GLU A 138 10.22 -8.57 3.28
C GLU A 138 8.74 -8.33 3.61
N GLU A 139 8.14 -9.15 4.46
CA GLU A 139 6.71 -9.01 4.76
C GLU A 139 6.38 -7.73 5.52
N TYR A 140 7.22 -7.34 6.47
CA TYR A 140 7.02 -6.09 7.17
C TYR A 140 7.23 -4.88 6.24
N GLY A 141 8.25 -4.93 5.38
CA GLY A 141 8.50 -3.90 4.36
C GLY A 141 7.32 -3.76 3.39
N ASN A 142 6.81 -4.89 2.90
CA ASN A 142 5.64 -4.98 2.03
C ASN A 142 4.43 -4.34 2.71
N MET A 143 4.13 -4.69 3.97
CA MET A 143 3.00 -4.12 4.71
C MET A 143 3.11 -2.62 4.92
N ILE A 144 4.30 -2.09 5.22
CA ILE A 144 4.51 -0.64 5.33
C ILE A 144 4.22 0.04 3.97
N ILE A 145 4.81 -0.45 2.89
CA ILE A 145 4.63 0.16 1.56
C ILE A 145 3.17 0.08 1.13
N LEU A 146 2.51 -1.05 1.35
CA LEU A 146 1.10 -1.26 1.01
C LEU A 146 0.17 -0.33 1.80
N THR A 147 0.42 -0.19 3.09
CA THR A 147 -0.34 0.72 3.96
C THR A 147 -0.16 2.16 3.51
N VAL A 148 1.08 2.57 3.22
CA VAL A 148 1.39 3.90 2.68
C VAL A 148 0.74 4.10 1.30
N ALA A 149 0.70 3.09 0.43
CA ALA A 149 0.13 3.19 -0.91
C ALA A 149 -1.41 3.35 -0.88
N ILE A 150 -2.09 2.68 0.06
CA ILE A 150 -3.51 2.93 0.34
C ILE A 150 -3.68 4.35 0.87
N TYR A 151 -2.84 4.76 1.83
CA TYR A 151 -2.93 6.07 2.47
C TYR A 151 -2.62 7.22 1.51
N ASN A 152 -1.68 7.09 0.57
CA ASN A 152 -1.39 8.10 -0.46
C ASN A 152 -2.51 8.24 -1.52
N ARG A 153 -3.46 7.30 -1.57
CA ARG A 153 -4.73 7.45 -2.30
C ARG A 153 -5.83 8.07 -1.44
N VAL A 154 -5.64 8.11 -0.11
CA VAL A 154 -6.38 8.95 0.83
C VAL A 154 -5.76 10.35 0.75
N VAL A 155 -6.60 11.39 0.75
CA VAL A 155 -6.18 12.76 0.45
C VAL A 155 -5.54 13.47 1.64
N TYR A 156 -5.01 12.74 2.63
CA TYR A 156 -4.55 13.29 3.90
C TYR A 156 -3.10 12.95 4.14
N ALA A 157 -2.33 13.88 4.71
CA ALA A 157 -0.96 13.63 5.15
C ALA A 157 -0.75 14.15 6.57
N LYS A 158 0.13 13.44 7.28
CA LYS A 158 0.68 13.91 8.54
C LYS A 158 2.08 14.47 8.33
N VAL A 159 2.30 15.67 8.84
CA VAL A 159 3.52 16.45 8.59
C VAL A 159 4.77 15.72 9.09
N ASP A 160 4.71 15.16 10.29
CA ASP A 160 5.77 14.40 10.94
C ASP A 160 6.16 13.15 10.16
N TRP A 161 5.17 12.44 9.59
CA TRP A 161 5.42 11.26 8.77
C TRP A 161 6.04 11.62 7.42
N THR A 162 5.55 12.69 6.77
CA THR A 162 6.14 13.18 5.52
C THR A 162 7.61 13.54 5.72
N VAL A 163 7.95 14.29 6.78
CA VAL A 163 9.34 14.67 7.03
C VAL A 163 10.19 13.49 7.53
N TRP A 164 9.62 12.49 8.20
CA TRP A 164 10.38 11.28 8.52
C TRP A 164 10.82 10.50 7.27
N THR A 165 9.95 10.39 6.25
CA THR A 165 10.30 9.70 5.01
C THR A 165 11.44 10.36 4.23
N THR A 166 11.70 11.66 4.47
CA THR A 166 12.84 12.35 3.82
C THR A 166 14.18 11.82 4.32
N CYS A 167 14.24 11.16 5.48
CA CYS A 167 15.45 10.52 5.98
C CYS A 167 15.89 9.33 5.11
N LEU A 168 15.02 8.84 4.22
CA LEU A 168 15.33 7.80 3.24
C LEU A 168 15.83 8.38 1.91
N ALA A 169 15.82 9.70 1.73
CA ALA A 169 16.32 10.34 0.52
C ALA A 169 17.84 10.25 0.44
N GLU A 170 18.36 9.70 -0.66
CA GLU A 170 19.79 9.60 -0.91
C GLU A 170 20.39 10.91 -1.43
N THR A 171 19.56 11.75 -2.07
CA THR A 171 19.96 13.03 -2.65
C THR A 171 19.20 14.20 -2.04
N LYS A 172 19.79 15.39 -2.15
CA LYS A 172 19.15 16.63 -1.70
C LYS A 172 17.92 16.95 -2.55
N GLU A 173 17.95 16.58 -3.82
CA GLU A 173 16.86 16.75 -4.76
C GLU A 173 15.65 15.90 -4.36
N ASP A 174 15.86 14.64 -3.99
CA ASP A 174 14.80 13.74 -3.51
C ASP A 174 14.24 14.22 -2.16
N PHE A 175 15.11 14.70 -1.26
CA PHE A 175 14.69 15.31 0.00
C PHE A 175 13.77 16.53 -0.27
N GLN A 176 14.19 17.42 -1.17
CA GLN A 176 13.43 18.61 -1.53
C GLN A 176 12.12 18.27 -2.24
N ALA A 177 12.08 17.23 -3.07
CA ALA A 177 10.85 16.79 -3.72
C ALA A 177 9.76 16.39 -2.71
N LEU A 178 10.15 15.88 -1.54
CA LEU A 178 9.25 15.49 -0.46
C LEU A 178 8.89 16.66 0.48
N VAL A 179 9.81 17.60 0.73
CA VAL A 179 9.60 18.74 1.65
C VAL A 179 8.94 19.94 0.98
N ASN A 180 9.23 20.23 -0.29
CA ASN A 180 8.71 21.42 -0.98
C ASN A 180 7.17 21.47 -1.01
N PRO A 181 6.43 20.36 -1.26
CA PRO A 181 4.97 20.38 -1.19
C PRO A 181 4.42 20.75 0.21
N LEU A 182 5.13 20.38 1.29
CA LEU A 182 4.79 20.77 2.65
C LEU A 182 5.02 22.28 2.86
N TYR A 183 6.14 22.81 2.37
CA TYR A 183 6.39 24.25 2.40
C TYR A 183 5.32 25.02 1.63
N ASP A 184 4.98 24.57 0.41
CA ASP A 184 3.94 25.17 -0.42
C ASP A 184 2.59 25.16 0.33
N PHE A 185 2.21 24.03 0.94
CA PHE A 185 1.03 23.96 1.78
C PHE A 185 1.06 25.04 2.88
N LEU A 186 2.14 25.17 3.66
CA LEU A 186 2.21 26.15 4.75
C LEU A 186 2.21 27.60 4.25
N ASN A 187 2.78 27.83 3.08
CA ASN A 187 2.95 29.17 2.52
C ASN A 187 1.69 29.67 1.80
N VAL A 188 0.99 28.81 1.05
CA VAL A 188 -0.14 29.19 0.20
C VAL A 188 -1.50 28.72 0.69
N SER A 189 -1.59 27.83 1.69
CA SER A 189 -2.87 27.33 2.20
C SER A 189 -3.79 28.47 2.61
N GLU A 190 -5.09 28.33 2.34
CA GLU A 190 -6.13 29.21 2.86
C GLU A 190 -6.40 29.00 4.36
N SER A 191 -5.85 27.94 4.96
CA SER A 191 -6.09 27.59 6.36
C SER A 191 -5.35 28.57 7.28
N ARG A 192 -6.08 29.52 7.87
CA ARG A 192 -5.54 30.52 8.81
C ARG A 192 -5.46 29.97 10.23
N VAL A 193 -4.77 28.85 10.40
CA VAL A 193 -4.54 28.19 11.70
C VAL A 193 -3.05 28.03 11.97
N PRO A 194 -2.62 27.96 13.25
CA PRO A 194 -1.26 27.57 13.60
C PRO A 194 -0.89 26.20 12.99
N PHE A 195 0.41 25.96 12.77
CA PHE A 195 0.95 24.75 12.11
C PHE A 195 0.17 23.48 12.52
N THR A 196 -0.53 22.91 11.55
CA THR A 196 -1.33 21.69 11.69
C THR A 196 -0.49 20.48 11.33
N ASP A 197 -0.70 19.39 12.06
CA ASP A 197 -0.05 18.12 11.76
C ASP A 197 -0.91 17.19 10.89
N LEU A 198 -2.15 17.55 10.54
CA LEU A 198 -3.01 16.76 9.64
C LEU A 198 -3.74 17.65 8.62
N TYR A 199 -3.41 17.48 7.35
CA TYR A 199 -3.92 18.31 6.25
C TYR A 199 -4.29 17.50 5.02
N ASP A 200 -5.16 18.09 4.18
CA ASP A 200 -5.54 17.55 2.88
C ASP A 200 -4.51 17.93 1.82
N THR A 201 -3.90 16.91 1.20
CA THR A 201 -2.80 17.07 0.23
C THR A 201 -3.27 17.52 -1.15
N LYS A 202 -4.57 17.43 -1.47
CA LYS A 202 -5.09 17.86 -2.78
C LYS A 202 -5.51 19.32 -2.79
N ILE A 203 -6.20 19.76 -1.73
CA ILE A 203 -6.72 21.14 -1.65
C ILE A 203 -5.89 22.03 -0.73
N GLY A 204 -4.89 21.45 -0.05
CA GLY A 204 -4.01 22.19 0.86
C GLY A 204 -4.78 22.80 2.01
N ARG A 205 -5.76 22.10 2.60
CA ARG A 205 -6.54 22.60 3.74
C ARG A 205 -6.33 21.77 5.00
N GLN A 206 -6.34 22.43 6.15
CA GLN A 206 -6.30 21.75 7.44
C GLN A 206 -7.54 20.88 7.63
N VAL A 207 -7.34 19.67 8.16
CA VAL A 207 -8.41 18.67 8.35
C VAL A 207 -8.78 18.56 9.83
N ALA A 208 -7.79 18.24 10.68
CA ALA A 208 -7.94 18.23 12.13
C ALA A 208 -6.62 18.68 12.79
N PHE A 209 -6.60 18.84 14.12
CA PHE A 209 -5.42 19.11 14.95
C PHE A 209 -4.58 20.36 14.59
N LYS A 210 -4.18 21.15 15.60
CA LYS A 210 -3.38 22.37 15.41
C LYS A 210 -2.58 22.70 16.66
N ALA A 211 -1.43 23.36 16.48
CA ALA A 211 -0.56 23.82 17.58
C ALA A 211 -0.15 22.71 18.56
N ARG A 212 0.09 21.50 18.05
CA ARG A 212 0.51 20.36 18.88
C ARG A 212 2.01 20.16 18.79
N SER A 213 2.64 19.75 19.88
CA SER A 213 4.09 19.49 19.94
C SER A 213 4.58 18.45 18.94
N VAL A 214 3.70 17.57 18.44
CA VAL A 214 4.04 16.55 17.44
C VAL A 214 4.60 17.12 16.14
N VAL A 215 4.32 18.40 15.81
CA VAL A 215 4.90 19.06 14.61
C VAL A 215 6.42 19.19 14.70
N VAL A 216 7.03 19.02 15.87
CA VAL A 216 8.49 19.01 16.07
C VAL A 216 9.15 17.81 15.39
N GLY A 217 8.39 16.81 14.92
CA GLY A 217 8.90 15.74 14.05
C GLY A 217 9.67 16.24 12.81
N VAL A 218 9.48 17.49 12.39
CA VAL A 218 10.27 18.11 11.31
C VAL A 218 11.78 18.20 11.57
N TYR A 219 12.21 18.04 12.83
CA TYR A 219 13.63 18.04 13.20
C TYR A 219 14.31 16.66 13.01
N LEU A 220 13.56 15.59 12.72
CA LEU A 220 14.08 14.23 12.57
C LEU A 220 15.27 14.12 11.59
N PRO A 221 15.28 14.79 10.41
CA PRO A 221 16.42 14.71 9.50
C PRO A 221 17.75 15.19 10.09
N LEU A 222 17.71 16.07 11.10
CA LEU A 222 18.91 16.57 11.77
C LEU A 222 19.57 15.54 12.69
N LEU A 223 18.87 14.43 12.97
CA LEU A 223 19.41 13.31 13.74
C LEU A 223 20.16 12.32 12.84
N MET A 224 20.05 12.45 11.51
CA MET A 224 20.73 11.57 10.57
C MET A 224 22.23 11.89 10.55
N PRO A 225 23.11 10.87 10.54
CA PRO A 225 24.55 11.10 10.44
C PRO A 225 24.87 11.83 9.14
N CYS A 226 25.70 12.87 9.23
CA CYS A 226 26.20 13.57 8.05
C CYS A 226 27.00 12.58 7.19
N SER A 227 26.80 12.58 5.87
CA SER A 227 27.65 11.78 4.97
C SER A 227 29.11 12.16 5.20
N SER A 228 29.97 11.16 5.30
CA SER A 228 31.41 11.29 5.59
C SER A 228 32.22 12.02 4.49
N SER A 229 31.56 12.71 3.57
CA SER A 229 32.16 13.59 2.56
C SER A 229 32.59 14.96 3.10
N ASP A 230 32.11 15.37 4.27
CA ASP A 230 32.23 16.77 4.71
C ASP A 230 33.24 16.99 5.88
N ILE A 231 34.10 16.01 6.17
CA ILE A 231 35.07 16.09 7.29
C ILE A 231 36.51 16.42 6.84
N HIS A 232 36.75 16.67 5.55
CA HIS A 232 38.07 17.08 5.05
C HIS A 232 38.03 18.27 4.09
N THR A 233 37.89 19.48 4.63
CA THR A 233 38.61 20.70 4.21
C THR A 233 38.75 21.65 5.38
#